data_AF-A0A7Y3FE02-F1
#
_entry.id   AF-A0A7Y3FE02-F1
#
_cell.length_a   1.000
_cell.length_b   1.000
_cell.length_c   1.000
_cell.angle_alpha   90.00
_cell.angle_beta   90.00
_cell.angle_gamma   90.00
#
_symmetry.space_group_name_H-M   'P 1'
#
loop_
_entity.id
_entity.type
_entity.pdbx_description
1 polymer ?
#
loop_
_entity_poly.entity_id
_entity_poly.type
_entity_poly.pdbx_seq_one_letter_code
_entity_poly.pdbx_strand_id
1 'polypeptide(L)' 'MKYRPSRTEFLFRFWASLGALALTGVAVAIKGVQVNIVTVEMGIITLAFLGGSAVHAAWNLWGRKDG' A
#
# COMPACT_ATOMS: atom_id res chain seq x y z
N MET A 1 -26.88 -4.17 -8.10
CA MET A 1 -26.59 -3.50 -6.80
C MET A 1 -25.17 -2.96 -6.85
N LYS A 2 -24.96 -1.65 -6.60
CA LYS A 2 -23.63 -1.02 -6.67
C LYS A 2 -22.90 -1.26 -5.35
N TYR A 3 -21.93 -2.16 -5.33
CA TYR A 3 -21.12 -2.45 -4.14
C TYR A 3 -20.37 -1.18 -3.69
N ARG A 4 -20.59 -0.79 -2.43
CA ARG A 4 -19.88 0.32 -1.77
C ARG A 4 -19.06 -0.29 -0.64
N PRO A 5 -17.73 -0.22 -0.70
CA PRO A 5 -16.90 -0.78 0.37
C PRO A 5 -17.19 -0.12 1.71
N SER A 6 -17.20 -0.93 2.77
CA SER A 6 -17.39 -0.52 4.16
C SER A 6 -16.14 0.17 4.73
N ARG A 7 -16.29 0.88 5.87
CA ARG A 7 -15.16 1.52 6.57
C ARG A 7 -14.11 0.51 7.01
N THR A 8 -14.54 -0.65 7.50
CA THR A 8 -13.66 -1.76 7.92
C THR A 8 -12.84 -2.31 6.75
N GLU A 9 -13.44 -2.46 5.56
CA GLU A 9 -12.71 -2.90 4.36
C GLU A 9 -11.66 -1.89 3.91
N PHE A 10 -11.92 -0.58 4.02
CA PHE A 10 -10.91 0.44 3.75
C PHE A 10 -9.78 0.43 4.78
N LEU A 11 -10.09 0.27 6.06
CA LEU A 11 -9.09 0.11 7.13
C LEU A 11 -8.22 -1.13 6.90
N PHE A 12 -8.84 -2.27 6.59
CA PHE A 12 -8.11 -3.49 6.24
C PHE A 12 -7.19 -3.27 5.04
N ARG A 13 -7.69 -2.67 3.95
CA ARG A 13 -6.90 -2.34 2.75
C ARG A 13 -5.74 -1.41 3.06
N PHE A 14 -5.95 -0.42 3.92
CA PHE A 14 -4.91 0.51 4.36
C PHE A 14 -3.79 -0.24 5.09
N TRP A 15 -4.12 -0.96 6.17
CA TRP A 15 -3.15 -1.70 6.97
C TRP A 15 -2.47 -2.82 6.20
N ALA A 16 -3.20 -3.53 5.34
CA ALA A 16 -2.64 -4.57 4.48
C ALA A 16 -1.65 -3.98 3.46
N SER A 17 -1.95 -2.83 2.85
CA SER A 17 -1.03 -2.16 1.91
C SER A 17 0.22 -1.67 2.64
N LEU A 18 0.06 -1.08 3.82
CA LEU A 18 1.17 -0.61 4.65
C LEU A 18 2.06 -1.77 5.11
N GLY A 19 1.44 -2.86 5.57
CA GLY A 19 2.13 -4.09 5.97
C GLY A 19 2.89 -4.73 4.82
N ALA A 20 2.27 -4.82 3.63
CA ALA A 20 2.94 -5.33 2.43
C ALA A 20 4.17 -4.47 2.06
N LEU A 21 4.04 -3.14 2.13
CA LEU A 21 5.12 -2.21 1.81
C LEU A 21 6.29 -2.34 2.81
N ALA A 22 5.98 -2.48 4.10
CA ALA A 22 6.97 -2.74 5.15
C ALA A 22 7.67 -4.09 4.95
N LEU A 23 6.92 -5.16 4.65
CA LEU A 23 7.48 -6.48 4.37
C LEU A 23 8.38 -6.47 3.14
N THR A 24 8.00 -5.76 2.07
CA THR A 24 8.85 -5.60 0.90
C THR A 24 10.14 -4.85 1.26
N GLY A 25 10.06 -3.76 2.03
CA GLY A 25 11.25 -3.03 2.50
C GLY A 25 12.20 -3.90 3.30
N VAL A 26 11.67 -4.69 4.25
CA VAL A 26 12.46 -5.64 5.06
C VAL A 26 13.07 -6.73 4.18
N ALA A 27 12.30 -7.30 3.26
CA ALA A 27 12.80 -8.32 2.34
C ALA A 27 13.96 -7.81 1.46
N VAL A 28 13.86 -6.56 0.98
CA VAL A 28 14.93 -5.90 0.21
C VAL A 28 16.16 -5.65 1.09
N ALA A 29 15.98 -5.20 2.33
CA ALA A 29 17.07 -4.94 3.26
C ALA A 29 17.85 -6.21 3.64
N ILE A 30 17.15 -7.35 3.85
CA ILE A 30 17.78 -8.62 4.22
C ILE A 30 18.48 -9.28 3.02
N LYS A 31 17.90 -9.19 1.82
CA LYS A 31 18.46 -9.89 0.64
C LYS A 31 19.74 -9.26 0.08
N GLY A 32 20.17 -8.10 0.57
CA GLY A 32 21.35 -7.41 0.02
C GLY A 32 21.20 -7.15 -1.48
N VAL A 33 20.02 -6.69 -1.89
CA VAL A 33 19.68 -6.55 -3.32
C VAL A 33 20.61 -5.53 -3.97
N GLN A 34 21.39 -5.95 -4.96
CA GLN A 34 22.17 -5.03 -5.77
C GLN A 34 21.24 -4.07 -6.50
N VAL A 35 21.41 -2.77 -6.26
CA VAL A 35 20.59 -1.72 -6.86
C VAL A 35 20.91 -1.64 -8.35
N ASN A 36 20.15 -2.37 -9.15
CA ASN A 36 20.15 -2.30 -10.60
C ASN A 36 18.85 -1.65 -11.10
N ILE A 37 18.80 -1.30 -12.40
CA ILE A 37 17.66 -0.58 -12.97
C ILE A 37 16.32 -1.30 -12.77
N VAL A 38 16.33 -2.64 -12.85
CA VAL A 38 15.14 -3.47 -12.63
C VAL A 38 14.64 -3.38 -11.19
N THR A 39 15.56 -3.36 -10.21
CA THR A 39 15.22 -3.24 -8.79
C THR A 39 14.63 -1.87 -8.48
N VAL A 40 15.18 -0.81 -9.10
CA VAL A 40 14.65 0.55 -8.97
C VAL A 40 13.25 0.64 -9.57
N GLU A 41 13.04 0.13 -10.79
CA GLU A 41 11.73 0.10 -11.45
C GLU A 41 10.69 -0.67 -10.63
N MET A 42 11.03 -1.87 -10.17
CA MET A 42 10.13 -2.68 -9.34
C MET A 42 9.85 -2.03 -7.98
N GLY A 43 10.83 -1.33 -7.40
CA GLY A 43 10.63 -0.52 -6.20
C GLY A 43 9.65 0.63 -6.42
N ILE A 44 9.80 1.39 -7.52
CA ILE A 44 8.90 2.48 -7.90
C ILE A 44 7.48 1.96 -8.16
N ILE A 45 7.33 0.87 -8.92
CA ILE A 45 6.04 0.24 -9.20
C ILE A 45 5.40 -0.21 -7.88
N THR A 46 6.15 -0.87 -7.00
CA THR A 46 5.65 -1.32 -5.70
C THR A 46 5.18 -0.15 -4.84
N LEU A 47 5.97 0.93 -4.77
CA LEU A 47 5.61 2.15 -4.05
C LEU A 47 4.38 2.82 -4.66
N ALA A 48 4.26 2.89 -5.98
CA ALA A 48 3.12 3.48 -6.66
C ALA A 48 1.84 2.68 -6.40
N PHE A 49 1.89 1.34 -6.47
CA PHE A 49 0.72 0.50 -6.26
C PHE A 49 0.32 0.39 -4.79
N LEU A 50 1.25 0.01 -3.90
CA LEU A 50 0.95 -0.18 -2.48
C LEU A 50 0.81 1.16 -1.76
N GLY A 51 1.69 2.12 -2.06
CA GLY A 51 1.57 3.48 -1.53
C GLY A 51 0.34 4.19 -2.05
N GLY A 52 0.03 4.08 -3.36
CA GLY A 52 -1.19 4.63 -3.94
C GLY A 52 -2.46 4.02 -3.33
N SER A 53 -2.47 2.69 -3.09
CA SER A 53 -3.57 2.00 -2.43
C SER A 53 -3.74 2.43 -0.97
N ALA A 54 -2.63 2.61 -0.24
CA ALA A 54 -2.64 3.12 1.12
C ALA A 54 -3.16 4.56 1.17
N VAL A 55 -2.66 5.45 0.32
CA VAL A 55 -3.12 6.85 0.25
C VAL A 55 -4.59 6.92 -0.15
N HIS A 56 -5.03 6.12 -1.13
CA HIS A 56 -6.43 6.07 -1.52
C HIS A 56 -7.33 5.58 -0.38
N ALA A 57 -6.92 4.53 0.34
CA ALA A 57 -7.67 4.04 1.49
C ALA A 57 -7.72 5.08 2.62
N ALA A 58 -6.60 5.75 2.92
CA ALA A 58 -6.52 6.82 3.91
C ALA A 58 -7.41 8.02 3.54
N TRP A 59 -7.40 8.43 2.26
CA TRP A 59 -8.25 9.51 1.76
C TRP A 59 -9.73 9.19 1.94
N ASN A 60 -10.15 7.97 1.60
CA ASN A 60 -11.54 7.53 1.79
C ASN A 60 -11.90 7.37 3.27
N LEU A 61 -10.95 7.06 4.14
CA LEU A 61 -11.15 7.03 5.60
C LEU A 61 -11.27 8.43 6.20
N TRP A 62 -10.48 9.41 5.72
CA TRP A 62 -10.55 10.81 6.17
C TRP A 62 -11.75 11.57 5.62
N GLY A 63 -12.16 11.27 4.38
CA GLY A 63 -13.36 11.87 3.77
C GLY A 63 -14.67 11.29 4.31
N ARG A 64 -14.62 10.13 5.00
CA ARG A 64 -15.76 9.54 5.69
C ARG A 64 -15.85 10.07 7.11
N LYS A 65 -16.65 11.12 7.27
CA LYS A 65 -17.04 11.70 8.55
C LYS A 65 -18.17 10.86 9.17
N ASP A 66 -17.86 9.61 9.52
CA ASP A 66 -18.75 8.70 10.25
C ASP A 66 -18.06 8.41 11.61
N GLY A 67 -18.43 8.98 12.76
CA GLY A 67 -19.76 9.46 13.13
C GLY A 67 -20.66 8.27 13.41
#